data_AF-A0A257RPB6-F1
#
_entry.id   AF-A0A257RPB6-F1
#
_cell.length_a   1.000
_cell.length_b   1.000
_cell.length_c   1.000
_cell.angle_alpha   90.00
_cell.angle_beta   90.00
_cell.angle_gamma   90.00
#
_symmetry.space_group_name_H-M   'P 1'
#
loop_
_entity.id
_entity.type
_entity.pdbx_description
1 polymer ?
#
loop_
_entity_poly.entity_id
_entity_poly.type
_entity_poly.pdbx_seq_one_letter_code
_entity_poly.pdbx_strand_id
1 'polypeptide(L)'
;MQRPFLTYAVITLCGLATILGWAWPNRPQAGDVTMPGAKFASVSYAPYRAWQSPLTKSFPDAAEVAQDLALVAKHAEGIRTYSALEGDYDIGALAKQAGLHVWLGIWLGSDLASNQREMAAGIAEANKHPHTITR
;
A
#
# COMPACT_ATOMS: atom_id res chain seq x y z
N MET A 1 -29.63 -9.53 52.35
CA MET A 1 -29.10 -8.17 52.10
C MET A 1 -28.07 -8.25 50.99
N GLN A 2 -28.39 -7.80 49.78
CA GLN A 2 -27.38 -7.70 48.71
C GLN A 2 -26.27 -6.75 49.19
N ARG A 3 -25.00 -7.09 48.96
CA ARG A 3 -23.83 -6.28 49.31
C ARG A 3 -23.33 -5.57 48.04
N PRO A 4 -24.04 -4.55 47.53
CA PRO A 4 -23.74 -3.92 46.24
C PRO A 4 -22.30 -3.40 46.18
N PHE A 5 -21.77 -2.89 47.29
CA PHE A 5 -20.38 -2.45 47.41
C PHE A 5 -19.36 -3.55 47.09
N LEU A 6 -19.60 -4.78 47.55
CA LEU A 6 -18.70 -5.90 47.26
C LEU A 6 -18.76 -6.28 45.78
N THR A 7 -19.94 -6.24 45.18
CA THR A 7 -20.12 -6.50 43.74
C THR A 7 -19.39 -5.46 42.89
N TYR A 8 -19.53 -4.16 43.20
CA TYR A 8 -18.81 -3.10 42.49
C TYR A 8 -17.29 -3.20 42.65
N ALA A 9 -16.82 -3.55 43.85
CA ALA A 9 -15.40 -3.75 44.10
C ALA A 9 -14.83 -4.91 43.26
N VAL A 10 -15.53 -6.05 43.21
CA VAL A 10 -15.12 -7.21 42.39
C VAL A 10 -15.11 -6.88 40.91
N ILE A 11 -16.15 -6.21 40.40
CA ILE A 11 -16.22 -5.80 38.98
C ILE A 11 -15.05 -4.87 38.64
N THR A 12 -14.77 -3.90 39.50
CA THR A 12 -13.67 -2.94 39.30
C THR A 12 -12.32 -3.66 39.28
N LEU A 13 -12.11 -4.61 40.20
CA LEU A 13 -10.87 -5.38 40.29
C LEU A 13 -10.65 -6.26 39.06
N CYS A 14 -11.69 -6.93 38.57
CA CYS A 14 -11.64 -7.71 37.33
C CYS A 14 -11.38 -6.83 36.11
N GLY A 15 -11.97 -5.64 36.05
CA GLY A 15 -11.71 -4.66 34.99
C GLY A 15 -10.26 -4.21 34.96
N LEU A 16 -9.71 -3.86 36.12
CA LEU A 16 -8.29 -3.48 36.26
C LEU A 16 -7.36 -4.64 35.89
N ALA A 17 -7.63 -5.85 36.36
CA ALA A 17 -6.85 -7.04 36.03
C ALA A 17 -6.85 -7.32 34.52
N THR A 18 -7.97 -7.10 33.85
CA THR A 18 -8.09 -7.26 32.39
C THR A 18 -7.28 -6.20 31.65
N ILE A 19 -7.38 -4.94 32.06
CA ILE A 19 -6.62 -3.82 31.46
C ILE A 19 -5.12 -4.05 31.65
N LEU A 20 -4.68 -4.42 32.85
CA LEU A 20 -3.28 -4.67 33.16
C LEU A 20 -2.76 -5.93 32.45
N GLY A 21 -3.55 -6.99 32.41
CA GLY A 21 -3.21 -8.24 31.71
C GLY A 21 -3.06 -8.06 30.21
N TRP A 22 -3.83 -7.16 29.60
CA TRP A 22 -3.66 -6.78 28.19
C TRP A 22 -2.51 -5.79 27.98
N ALA A 23 -2.40 -4.75 28.82
CA ALA A 23 -1.42 -3.69 28.67
C ALA A 23 0.02 -4.14 28.94
N TRP A 24 0.22 -5.22 29.71
CA TRP A 24 1.54 -5.76 30.01
C TRP A 24 2.27 -6.34 28.78
N PRO A 25 1.68 -7.29 28.01
CA PRO A 25 2.27 -7.77 26.77
C PRO A 25 2.09 -6.78 25.60
N ASN A 26 1.05 -5.95 25.60
CA ASN A 26 0.74 -5.03 24.48
C ASN A 26 1.38 -3.64 24.64
N ARG A 27 2.55 -3.56 25.27
CA ARG A 27 3.29 -2.30 25.32
C ARG A 27 3.79 -1.94 23.92
N PRO A 28 3.71 -0.66 23.50
CA PRO A 28 4.33 -0.23 22.26
C PRO A 28 5.82 -0.56 22.32
N GLN A 29 6.25 -1.57 21.58
CA GLN A 29 7.65 -1.74 21.26
C GLN A 29 7.88 -0.92 19.99
N ALA A 30 8.86 -0.01 20.05
CA ALA A 30 9.42 0.51 18.82
C ALA A 30 9.90 -0.72 18.06
N GLY A 31 9.39 -0.93 16.85
CA GLY A 31 9.86 -2.02 16.00
C GLY A 31 11.35 -1.81 15.79
N ASP A 32 12.15 -2.54 16.53
CA ASP A 32 13.60 -2.67 16.46
C ASP A 32 14.04 -3.40 15.17
N VAL A 33 13.18 -3.34 14.15
CA VAL A 33 13.52 -3.58 12.76
C VAL A 33 14.38 -2.40 12.33
N THR A 34 15.67 -2.47 12.63
CA THR A 34 16.67 -1.65 11.95
C THR A 34 16.50 -1.91 10.46
N MET A 35 15.90 -0.97 9.73
CA MET A 35 15.85 -1.07 8.27
C MET A 35 17.28 -0.98 7.77
N PRO A 36 17.77 -1.98 7.01
CA PRO A 36 19.16 -2.00 6.54
C PRO A 36 19.55 -0.86 5.59
N GLY A 37 18.67 0.11 5.34
CA GLY A 37 18.93 1.33 4.58
C GLY A 37 17.96 2.44 4.96
N ALA A 38 18.25 3.68 4.54
CA ALA A 38 17.39 4.83 4.77
C ALA A 38 16.06 4.79 3.96
N LYS A 39 15.87 3.76 3.12
CA LYS A 39 14.74 3.60 2.21
C LYS A 39 14.19 2.17 2.21
N PHE A 40 12.90 2.05 1.91
CA PHE A 40 12.23 0.80 1.58
C PHE A 40 12.69 0.27 0.23
N ALA A 41 12.85 -1.04 0.08
CA ALA A 41 13.15 -1.64 -1.24
C ALA A 41 12.01 -1.37 -2.24
N SER A 42 10.76 -1.51 -1.80
CA SER A 42 9.58 -1.16 -2.60
C SER A 42 8.37 -0.91 -1.70
N VAL A 43 7.39 -0.15 -2.20
CA VAL A 43 6.09 0.08 -1.55
C VAL A 43 4.94 -0.19 -2.52
N SER A 44 3.81 -0.68 -2.01
CA SER A 44 2.59 -0.73 -2.81
C SER A 44 2.09 0.68 -3.10
N TYR A 45 1.79 0.97 -4.36
CA TYR A 45 1.39 2.29 -4.82
C TYR A 45 0.07 2.19 -5.59
N ALA A 46 -0.90 2.98 -5.14
CA ALA A 46 -2.17 3.21 -5.82
C ALA A 46 -2.29 4.73 -6.02
N PRO A 47 -2.36 5.22 -7.25
CA PRO A 47 -2.12 6.64 -7.56
C PRO A 47 -3.35 7.53 -7.33
N TYR A 48 -4.32 7.07 -6.53
CA TYR A 48 -5.60 7.75 -6.33
C TYR A 48 -5.49 8.82 -5.27
N ARG A 49 -5.84 10.05 -5.63
CA ARG A 49 -6.03 11.17 -4.72
C ARG A 49 -7.47 11.23 -4.22
N ALA A 50 -7.78 12.26 -3.45
CA ALA A 50 -9.13 12.48 -2.95
C ALA A 50 -10.15 12.46 -4.12
N TRP A 51 -11.23 11.69 -3.95
CA TRP A 51 -12.32 11.54 -4.92
C TRP A 51 -11.97 10.79 -6.22
N GLN A 52 -10.76 10.25 -6.33
CA GLN A 52 -10.37 9.31 -7.38
C GLN A 52 -10.52 7.87 -6.88
N SER A 53 -10.86 6.95 -7.77
CA SER A 53 -11.06 5.54 -7.41
C SER A 53 -11.12 4.66 -8.66
N PRO A 54 -10.56 3.43 -8.60
CA PRO A 54 -10.74 2.45 -9.66
C PRO A 54 -12.20 2.02 -9.78
N LEU A 55 -12.97 2.06 -8.68
CA LEU A 55 -14.38 1.67 -8.65
C LEU A 55 -15.27 2.63 -9.46
N THR A 56 -14.93 3.92 -9.44
CA THR A 56 -15.61 4.95 -10.23
C THR A 56 -14.92 5.23 -11.56
N LYS A 57 -13.80 4.55 -11.85
CA LYS A 57 -12.93 4.81 -13.01
C LYS A 57 -12.48 6.27 -13.13
N SER A 58 -12.34 6.92 -11.98
CA SER A 58 -11.75 8.27 -11.86
C SER A 58 -10.27 8.08 -11.57
N PHE A 59 -9.45 8.25 -12.59
CA PHE A 59 -8.00 8.04 -12.54
C PHE A 59 -7.25 9.38 -12.48
N PRO A 60 -6.05 9.40 -11.88
CA PRO A 60 -5.18 10.57 -11.89
C PRO A 60 -4.62 10.84 -13.29
N ASP A 61 -4.17 12.07 -13.50
CA ASP A 61 -3.34 12.41 -14.67
C ASP A 61 -1.85 12.11 -14.45
N ALA A 62 -1.05 12.17 -15.52
CA ALA A 62 0.38 11.89 -15.46
C ALA A 62 1.17 12.84 -14.54
N ALA A 63 0.74 14.10 -14.40
CA ALA A 63 1.42 15.08 -13.57
C ALA A 63 1.17 14.81 -12.08
N GLU A 64 -0.05 14.39 -11.73
CA GLU A 64 -0.38 13.93 -10.38
C GLU A 64 0.47 12.72 -9.98
N VAL A 65 0.53 11.71 -10.85
CA VAL A 65 1.37 10.52 -10.64
C VAL A 65 2.84 10.91 -10.49
N ALA A 66 3.37 11.77 -11.37
CA ALA A 66 4.76 12.22 -11.29
C ALA A 66 5.10 12.91 -9.95
N GLN A 67 4.20 13.74 -9.43
CA GLN A 67 4.36 14.39 -8.13
C GLN A 67 4.42 13.38 -7.00
N ASP A 68 3.54 12.38 -7.01
CA ASP A 68 3.49 11.34 -6.00
C ASP A 68 4.77 10.47 -6.03
N LEU A 69 5.22 10.07 -7.22
CA LEU A 69 6.45 9.29 -7.39
C LEU A 69 7.69 10.05 -6.91
N ALA A 70 7.75 11.37 -7.11
CA ALA A 70 8.83 12.20 -6.58
C ALA A 70 8.85 12.24 -5.04
N LEU A 71 7.70 12.10 -4.37
CA LEU A 71 7.62 11.95 -2.92
C LEU A 71 8.03 10.55 -2.48
N VAL A 72 7.56 9.51 -3.19
CA VAL A 72 7.89 8.11 -2.89
C VAL A 72 9.40 7.84 -3.04
N ALA A 73 10.05 8.40 -4.07
CA ALA A 73 11.49 8.22 -4.32
C ALA A 73 12.40 8.72 -3.19
N LYS A 74 11.89 9.56 -2.28
CA LYS A 74 12.61 9.98 -1.07
C LYS A 74 12.72 8.85 -0.05
N HIS A 75 11.79 7.90 -0.08
CA HIS A 75 11.61 6.89 0.94
C HIS A 75 11.70 5.46 0.41
N ALA A 76 11.59 5.23 -0.90
CA ALA A 76 11.66 3.90 -1.51
C ALA A 76 12.53 3.87 -2.78
N GLU A 77 13.02 2.68 -3.13
CA GLU A 77 13.75 2.41 -4.38
C GLU A 77 12.83 1.91 -5.50
N GLY A 78 11.62 1.48 -5.16
CA GLY A 78 10.64 1.02 -6.13
C GLY A 78 9.20 1.13 -5.65
N ILE A 79 8.30 0.85 -6.57
CA ILE A 79 6.86 0.75 -6.33
C ILE A 79 6.31 -0.56 -6.88
N ARG A 80 5.16 -0.97 -6.37
CA ARG A 80 4.33 -2.01 -6.96
C ARG A 80 2.95 -1.46 -7.29
N THR A 81 2.50 -1.63 -8.53
CA THR A 81 1.13 -1.30 -8.94
C THR A 81 0.23 -2.54 -8.88
N TYR A 82 -1.08 -2.33 -8.99
CA TYR A 82 -2.07 -3.41 -8.94
C TYR A 82 -2.60 -3.82 -10.33
N SER A 83 -2.60 -2.88 -11.27
CA SER A 83 -3.10 -3.04 -12.65
C SER A 83 -2.10 -2.42 -13.63
N ALA A 84 -2.17 -2.87 -14.88
CA ALA A 84 -1.43 -2.33 -16.02
C ALA A 84 -2.29 -1.40 -16.90
N LEU A 85 -3.58 -1.21 -16.58
CA LEU A 85 -4.55 -0.45 -17.39
C LEU A 85 -5.10 0.81 -16.72
N GLU A 86 -4.75 1.06 -15.45
CA GLU A 86 -5.35 2.16 -14.69
C GLU A 86 -4.76 3.53 -15.07
N GLY A 87 -5.61 4.39 -15.64
CA GLY A 87 -5.24 5.74 -16.08
C GLY A 87 -4.61 5.79 -17.48
N ASP A 88 -4.50 6.99 -18.03
CA ASP A 88 -3.90 7.23 -19.35
C ASP A 88 -2.52 7.90 -19.19
N TYR A 89 -1.57 7.12 -18.69
CA TYR A 89 -0.18 7.53 -18.52
C TYR A 89 0.78 6.34 -18.59
N ASP A 90 2.04 6.63 -18.88
CA ASP A 90 3.11 5.65 -18.99
C ASP A 90 3.85 5.53 -17.64
N ILE A 91 3.45 4.54 -16.83
CA ILE A 91 4.01 4.36 -15.48
C ILE A 91 5.50 4.02 -15.51
N GLY A 92 5.96 3.26 -16.51
CA GLY A 92 7.38 2.92 -16.65
C GLY A 92 8.24 4.15 -16.93
N ALA A 93 7.78 5.07 -17.77
CA ALA A 93 8.46 6.34 -18.04
C ALA A 93 8.47 7.25 -16.81
N LEU A 94 7.33 7.40 -16.12
CA LEU A 94 7.22 8.24 -14.93
C LEU A 94 8.10 7.71 -13.78
N ALA A 95 8.09 6.40 -13.54
CA ALA A 95 8.96 5.79 -12.53
C ALA A 95 10.44 5.92 -12.88
N LYS A 96 10.80 5.74 -14.16
CA LYS A 96 12.18 5.97 -14.63
C LYS A 96 12.64 7.40 -14.37
N GLN A 97 11.78 8.40 -14.62
CA GLN A 97 12.09 9.80 -14.34
C GLN A 97 12.29 10.06 -12.84
N ALA A 98 11.53 9.38 -11.98
CA ALA A 98 11.68 9.46 -10.52
C ALA A 98 12.84 8.62 -9.96
N GLY A 99 13.51 7.81 -10.79
CA GLY A 99 14.57 6.88 -10.35
C GLY A 99 14.04 5.69 -9.55
N LEU A 100 12.82 5.26 -9.82
CA LEU A 100 12.14 4.14 -9.17
C LEU A 100 12.08 2.91 -10.08
N HIS A 101 12.23 1.72 -9.50
CA HIS A 101 11.84 0.47 -10.14
C HIS A 101 10.34 0.21 -9.99
N VAL A 102 9.76 -0.56 -10.91
CA VAL A 102 8.34 -0.90 -10.90
C VAL A 102 8.13 -2.40 -10.93
N TRP A 103 7.41 -2.91 -9.93
CA TRP A 103 6.80 -4.23 -9.97
C TRP A 103 5.40 -4.07 -10.53
N LEU A 104 5.25 -4.31 -11.83
CA LEU A 104 4.00 -4.04 -12.54
C LEU A 104 2.94 -5.10 -12.19
N GLY A 105 1.81 -4.64 -11.67
CA GLY A 105 0.65 -5.50 -11.41
C GLY A 105 -0.16 -5.77 -12.67
N ILE A 106 -0.78 -6.96 -12.74
CA ILE A 106 -1.75 -7.35 -13.76
C ILE A 106 -3.01 -7.78 -13.00
N TRP A 107 -4.10 -7.03 -13.16
CA TRP A 107 -5.31 -7.25 -12.36
C TRP A 107 -6.20 -8.32 -12.99
N LEU A 108 -6.20 -9.54 -12.42
CA LEU A 108 -6.98 -10.66 -12.92
C LEU A 108 -8.25 -10.88 -12.10
N GLY A 109 -9.37 -11.06 -12.78
CA GLY A 109 -10.68 -11.36 -12.19
C GLY A 109 -11.45 -12.42 -12.97
N SER A 110 -12.77 -12.45 -12.81
CA SER A 110 -13.67 -13.40 -13.48
C SER A 110 -13.93 -13.06 -14.96
N ASP A 111 -13.73 -11.81 -15.37
CA ASP A 111 -13.90 -11.39 -16.76
C ASP A 111 -12.64 -11.64 -17.60
N LEU A 112 -12.71 -12.66 -18.45
CA LEU A 112 -11.60 -13.08 -19.30
C LEU A 112 -11.18 -12.00 -20.32
N ALA A 113 -12.11 -11.18 -20.81
CA ALA A 113 -11.78 -10.13 -21.77
C ALA A 113 -10.98 -9.01 -21.09
N SER A 114 -11.32 -8.66 -19.85
CA SER A 114 -10.52 -7.72 -19.04
C SER A 114 -9.14 -8.29 -18.70
N ASN A 115 -9.08 -9.57 -18.31
CA ASN A 115 -7.81 -10.25 -18.05
C ASN A 115 -6.86 -10.21 -19.26
N GLN A 116 -7.38 -10.46 -20.46
CA GLN A 116 -6.58 -10.40 -21.69
C GLN A 116 -6.01 -8.99 -21.94
N ARG A 117 -6.80 -7.94 -21.69
CA ARG A 117 -6.34 -6.55 -21.83
C ARG A 117 -5.27 -6.21 -20.80
N GLU A 118 -5.46 -6.62 -19.54
CA GLU A 118 -4.48 -6.42 -18.46
C GLU A 118 -3.15 -7.12 -18.76
N MET A 119 -3.20 -8.38 -19.20
CA MET A 119 -1.99 -9.12 -19.59
C MET A 119 -1.30 -8.46 -20.78
N ALA A 120 -2.04 -8.08 -21.82
CA ALA A 120 -1.47 -7.46 -23.01
C ALA A 120 -0.79 -6.13 -22.68
N ALA A 121 -1.44 -5.28 -21.87
CA ALA A 121 -0.87 -4.03 -21.41
C ALA A 121 0.37 -4.26 -20.53
N GLY A 122 0.30 -5.22 -19.59
CA GLY A 122 1.42 -5.56 -18.74
C GLY A 122 2.66 -6.02 -19.51
N ILE A 123 2.46 -6.90 -20.51
CA ILE A 123 3.53 -7.37 -21.39
C ILE A 123 4.10 -6.22 -22.24
N ALA A 124 3.23 -5.40 -22.83
CA ALA A 124 3.67 -4.28 -23.66
C ALA A 124 4.50 -3.28 -22.85
N GLU A 125 4.05 -2.93 -21.65
CA GLU A 125 4.70 -1.97 -20.77
C GLU A 125 6.05 -2.51 -20.27
N ALA A 126 6.10 -3.77 -19.83
CA ALA A 126 7.35 -4.43 -19.43
C ALA A 126 8.39 -4.49 -20.58
N ASN A 127 7.95 -4.79 -21.81
CA ASN A 127 8.81 -4.80 -22.98
C ASN A 127 9.30 -3.39 -23.36
N LYS A 128 8.48 -2.36 -23.13
CA LYS A 128 8.82 -0.96 -23.40
C LYS A 128 9.85 -0.42 -22.40
N HIS A 129 9.81 -0.86 -21.14
CA HIS A 129 10.68 -0.38 -20.07
C HIS A 129 11.45 -1.49 -19.32
N PRO A 130 12.29 -2.29 -20.00
CA PRO A 130 12.90 -3.51 -19.44
C PRO A 130 13.91 -3.26 -18.31
N HIS A 131 14.36 -2.02 -18.12
CA HIS A 131 15.27 -1.62 -17.04
C HIS A 131 14.57 -0.95 -15.86
N THR A 132 13.32 -0.52 -16.06
CA THR A 132 12.52 0.11 -15.00
C THR A 132 11.56 -0.90 -14.39
N ILE A 133 10.91 -1.70 -15.24
CA ILE A 133 9.98 -2.74 -14.81
C ILE A 133 10.79 -4.01 -14.54
N THR A 134 11.00 -4.29 -13.26
CA THR A 134 11.88 -5.36 -12.77
C THR A 134 11.13 -6.29 -11.84
N ARG A 135 11.70 -7.48 -11.62
CA ARG A 135 11.18 -8.50 -10.70
C ARG A 135 11.60 -8.27 -9.25
#